data_AF-A0A0A1UHW3-F1
#
_entry.id   AF-A0A0A1UHW3-F1
#
_cell.length_a   1.000
_cell.length_b   1.000
_cell.length_c   1.000
_cell.angle_alpha   90.00
_cell.angle_beta   90.00
_cell.angle_gamma   90.00
#
_symmetry.space_group_name_H-M   'P 1'
#
loop_
_entity.id
_entity.type
_entity.pdbx_description
1 polymer ?
#
loop_
_entity_poly.entity_id
_entity_poly.type
_entity_poly.pdbx_seq_one_letter_code
_entity_poly.pdbx_strand_id
1 'polypeptide(L)'
;MELETKTNELQYKGVQYDQLKGDHAALQSCLQILQSSFSTKQADYQTLNSKYESLQGEFESLQSGYDAKQVEFISLQSGFSALQSEIEAKDAELQRLNAALEAGANGAEAEVKAALDDLQAARNALTQSQQELESVRGELVKSTEIADVAGVEKSVMAGELRTAREQLGELRQRIGELEGLVQGGEAIKMELASVEAQLEAATTERANSEQQLAAAQEQHEILQRQCENMKQALEVAQARVATMQGQLDDVEMRAPASEMDELRVKVGTMTEQLAEMETLRAQVAEVDDLRIQVAELEDTRAQVTELERLLVEAQAGAQTTDEVNSLRARVEELDRLRERAEEELRGRVEDMKHLEAHAGALEEEVRVVESLQEEIRVLQQTSM
;
A
#
# COMPACT_ATOMS: atom_id res chain seq x y z
N MET A 1 67.95 -88.63 -180.89
CA MET A 1 67.99 -89.56 -179.74
C MET A 1 68.92 -89.04 -178.62
N GLU A 2 70.21 -89.38 -178.49
CA GLU A 2 70.96 -89.05 -177.25
C GLU A 2 71.12 -87.54 -176.94
N LEU A 3 71.40 -86.71 -177.96
CA LEU A 3 71.44 -85.24 -177.78
C LEU A 3 70.05 -84.67 -177.44
N GLU A 4 69.02 -85.25 -178.02
CA GLU A 4 67.61 -84.85 -177.86
C GLU A 4 67.06 -85.23 -176.47
N THR A 5 67.42 -86.40 -175.93
CA THR A 5 67.14 -86.76 -174.53
C THR A 5 67.87 -85.82 -173.57
N LYS A 6 69.14 -85.48 -173.83
CA LYS A 6 69.89 -84.51 -173.03
C LYS A 6 69.32 -83.09 -173.09
N THR A 7 68.81 -82.65 -174.25
CA THR A 7 68.07 -81.38 -174.39
C THR A 7 66.78 -81.41 -173.56
N ASN A 8 66.00 -82.48 -173.64
CA ASN A 8 64.76 -82.62 -172.87
C ASN A 8 65.03 -82.66 -171.35
N GLU A 9 66.09 -83.35 -170.92
CA GLU A 9 66.54 -83.33 -169.51
C GLU A 9 66.96 -81.93 -169.04
N LEU A 10 67.70 -81.18 -169.86
CA LEU A 10 68.12 -79.82 -169.53
C LEU A 10 66.92 -78.85 -169.47
N GLN A 11 65.98 -78.97 -170.39
CA GLN A 11 64.74 -78.20 -170.37
C GLN A 11 63.90 -78.52 -169.12
N TYR A 12 63.78 -79.80 -168.76
CA TYR A 12 63.08 -80.23 -167.54
C TYR A 12 63.77 -79.72 -166.26
N LYS A 13 65.11 -79.79 -166.19
CA LYS A 13 65.91 -79.22 -165.09
C LYS A 13 65.79 -77.69 -165.01
N GLY A 14 65.66 -77.00 -166.14
CA GLY A 14 65.37 -75.57 -166.20
C GLY A 14 64.01 -75.24 -165.56
N VAL A 15 62.96 -75.94 -165.95
CA VAL A 15 61.61 -75.78 -165.36
C VAL A 15 61.62 -76.07 -163.85
N GLN A 16 62.33 -77.11 -163.40
CA GLN A 16 62.50 -77.37 -161.96
C GLN A 16 63.26 -76.26 -161.22
N TYR A 17 64.30 -75.67 -161.83
CA TYR A 17 65.05 -74.58 -161.24
C TYR A 17 64.20 -73.30 -161.12
N ASP A 18 63.45 -72.94 -162.16
CA ASP A 18 62.58 -71.76 -162.14
C ASP A 18 61.41 -71.94 -161.14
N GLN A 19 60.86 -73.15 -161.01
CA GLN A 19 59.90 -73.48 -159.95
C GLN A 19 60.52 -73.31 -158.55
N LEU A 20 61.67 -73.93 -158.28
CA LEU A 20 62.35 -73.85 -156.98
C LEU A 20 62.72 -72.41 -156.61
N LYS A 21 63.07 -71.59 -157.60
CA LYS A 21 63.34 -70.15 -157.46
C LYS A 21 62.08 -69.36 -157.12
N GLY A 22 60.93 -69.72 -157.72
CA GLY A 22 59.61 -69.20 -157.37
C GLY A 22 59.21 -69.57 -155.93
N ASP A 23 59.35 -70.84 -155.57
CA ASP A 23 59.06 -71.36 -154.23
C ASP A 23 59.94 -70.69 -153.16
N HIS A 24 61.22 -70.46 -153.46
CA HIS A 24 62.14 -69.73 -152.57
C HIS A 24 61.71 -68.27 -152.37
N ALA A 25 61.32 -67.56 -153.43
CA ALA A 25 60.82 -66.20 -153.33
C ALA A 25 59.49 -66.11 -152.55
N ALA A 26 58.59 -67.07 -152.73
CA ALA A 26 57.35 -67.19 -151.96
C ALA A 26 57.63 -67.45 -150.47
N LEU A 27 58.59 -68.34 -150.16
CA LEU A 27 59.03 -68.62 -148.79
C LEU A 27 59.69 -67.40 -148.12
N GLN A 28 60.51 -66.65 -148.86
CA GLN A 28 61.13 -65.41 -148.37
C GLN A 28 60.07 -64.34 -148.04
N SER A 29 59.08 -64.16 -148.91
CA SER A 29 57.93 -63.26 -148.67
C SER A 29 57.12 -63.69 -147.44
N CYS A 30 56.81 -64.99 -147.33
CA CYS A 30 56.12 -65.56 -146.17
C CYS A 30 56.89 -65.30 -144.86
N LEU A 31 58.21 -65.46 -144.87
CA LEU A 31 59.08 -65.21 -143.72
C LEU A 31 59.10 -63.72 -143.31
N GLN A 32 59.09 -62.79 -144.27
CA GLN A 32 58.99 -61.35 -143.99
C GLN A 32 57.62 -60.97 -143.40
N ILE A 33 56.53 -61.56 -143.90
CA ILE A 33 55.17 -61.39 -143.34
C ILE A 33 55.13 -61.92 -141.90
N LEU A 34 55.70 -63.12 -141.66
CA LEU A 34 55.75 -63.72 -140.32
C LEU A 34 56.56 -62.87 -139.34
N GLN A 35 57.74 -62.39 -139.73
CA GLN A 35 58.54 -61.45 -138.93
C GLN A 35 57.77 -60.18 -138.58
N SER A 36 57.11 -59.57 -139.57
CA SER A 36 56.28 -58.38 -139.36
C SER A 36 55.16 -58.64 -138.35
N SER A 37 54.45 -59.78 -138.48
CA SER A 37 53.38 -60.17 -137.55
C SER A 37 53.87 -60.41 -136.12
N PHE A 38 55.09 -60.95 -135.97
CA PHE A 38 55.73 -61.16 -134.66
C PHE A 38 56.06 -59.82 -134.01
N SER A 39 56.64 -58.88 -134.76
CA SER A 39 56.90 -57.51 -134.26
C SER A 39 55.63 -56.79 -133.84
N THR A 40 54.53 -56.93 -134.58
CA THR A 40 53.21 -56.40 -134.15
C THR A 40 52.75 -57.04 -132.84
N LYS A 41 52.85 -58.37 -132.71
CA LYS A 41 52.42 -59.07 -131.48
C LYS A 41 53.30 -58.75 -130.27
N GLN A 42 54.58 -58.43 -130.47
CA GLN A 42 55.46 -57.93 -129.42
C GLN A 42 55.02 -56.54 -128.92
N ALA A 43 54.65 -55.63 -129.83
CA ALA A 43 54.13 -54.31 -129.49
C ALA A 43 52.73 -54.37 -128.82
N ASP A 44 51.86 -55.28 -129.27
CA ASP A 44 50.57 -55.57 -128.62
C ASP A 44 50.79 -56.01 -127.16
N TYR A 45 51.73 -56.92 -126.93
CA TYR A 45 52.04 -57.45 -125.59
C TYR A 45 52.62 -56.37 -124.67
N GLN A 46 53.57 -55.55 -125.15
CA GLN A 46 54.09 -54.41 -124.39
C GLN A 46 52.98 -53.41 -124.02
N THR A 47 52.09 -53.10 -124.96
CA THR A 47 50.94 -52.22 -124.73
C THR A 47 49.96 -52.79 -123.70
N LEU A 48 49.77 -54.12 -123.69
CA LEU A 48 48.92 -54.80 -122.72
C LEU A 48 49.56 -54.83 -121.33
N ASN A 49 50.88 -55.05 -121.25
CA ASN A 49 51.62 -55.06 -119.99
C ASN A 49 51.55 -53.70 -119.28
N SER A 50 51.82 -52.59 -119.97
CA SER A 50 51.73 -51.26 -119.34
C SER A 50 50.31 -50.86 -118.95
N LYS A 51 49.27 -51.41 -119.60
CA LYS A 51 47.87 -51.26 -119.14
C LYS A 51 47.60 -52.07 -117.87
N TYR A 52 48.17 -53.28 -117.75
CA TYR A 52 48.07 -54.08 -116.53
C TYR A 52 48.78 -53.41 -115.35
N GLU A 53 50.00 -52.91 -115.55
CA GLU A 53 50.75 -52.14 -114.54
C GLU A 53 50.00 -50.89 -114.08
N SER A 54 49.37 -50.17 -115.02
CA SER A 54 48.53 -48.99 -114.70
C SER A 54 47.30 -49.37 -113.86
N LEU A 55 46.58 -50.42 -114.26
CA LEU A 55 45.39 -50.90 -113.56
C LEU A 55 45.71 -51.47 -112.17
N GLN A 56 46.88 -52.07 -111.99
CA GLN A 56 47.37 -52.48 -110.67
C GLN A 56 47.58 -51.26 -109.75
N GLY A 57 48.22 -50.20 -110.26
CA GLY A 57 48.40 -48.95 -109.50
C GLY A 57 47.07 -48.26 -109.14
N GLU A 58 46.08 -48.28 -110.05
CA GLU A 58 44.72 -47.81 -109.77
C GLU A 58 44.04 -48.64 -108.66
N PHE A 59 44.20 -49.96 -108.68
CA PHE A 59 43.66 -50.85 -107.65
C PHE A 59 44.32 -50.63 -106.28
N GLU A 60 45.66 -50.52 -106.22
CA GLU A 60 46.39 -50.25 -104.98
C GLU A 60 46.01 -48.88 -104.39
N SER A 61 45.84 -47.85 -105.23
CA SER A 61 45.34 -46.53 -104.82
C SER A 61 43.89 -46.58 -104.32
N LEU A 62 43.02 -47.39 -104.94
CA LEU A 62 41.63 -47.54 -104.52
C LEU A 62 41.54 -48.28 -103.18
N GLN A 63 42.36 -49.32 -102.98
CA GLN A 63 42.45 -50.04 -101.70
C GLN A 63 42.91 -49.11 -100.57
N SER A 64 43.99 -48.35 -100.78
CA SER A 64 44.46 -47.38 -99.77
C SER A 64 43.41 -46.31 -99.44
N GLY A 65 42.64 -45.86 -100.44
CA GLY A 65 41.51 -44.95 -100.23
C GLY A 65 40.36 -45.58 -99.44
N TYR A 66 40.08 -46.87 -99.63
CA TYR A 66 39.10 -47.62 -98.84
C TYR A 66 39.55 -47.77 -97.39
N ASP A 67 40.80 -48.20 -97.15
CA ASP A 67 41.36 -48.39 -95.81
C ASP A 67 41.34 -47.07 -95.01
N ALA A 68 41.69 -45.95 -95.65
CA ALA A 68 41.59 -44.62 -95.04
C ALA A 68 40.14 -44.26 -94.65
N LYS A 69 39.15 -44.56 -95.50
CA LYS A 69 37.73 -44.33 -95.18
C LYS A 69 37.19 -45.28 -94.10
N GLN A 70 37.75 -46.49 -93.97
CA GLN A 70 37.42 -47.38 -92.86
C GLN A 70 37.92 -46.81 -91.52
N VAL A 71 39.12 -46.22 -91.48
CA VAL A 71 39.67 -45.55 -90.29
C VAL A 71 38.86 -44.30 -89.94
N GLU A 72 38.49 -43.46 -90.91
CA GLU A 72 37.59 -42.31 -90.69
C GLU A 72 36.25 -42.76 -90.08
N PHE A 73 35.64 -43.83 -90.59
CA PHE A 73 34.37 -44.35 -90.09
C PHE A 73 34.47 -44.83 -88.64
N ILE A 74 35.52 -45.58 -88.29
CA ILE A 74 35.77 -46.05 -86.91
C ILE A 74 35.99 -44.86 -85.96
N SER A 75 36.71 -43.82 -86.40
CA SER A 75 36.91 -42.59 -85.64
C SER A 75 35.58 -41.85 -85.40
N LEU A 76 34.75 -41.71 -86.44
CA LEU A 76 33.43 -41.07 -86.33
C LEU A 76 32.46 -41.86 -85.43
N GLN A 77 32.46 -43.19 -85.54
CA GLN A 77 31.68 -44.06 -84.66
C GLN A 77 32.10 -43.89 -83.19
N SER A 78 33.40 -43.84 -82.92
CA SER A 78 33.95 -43.62 -81.58
C SER A 78 33.56 -42.25 -81.02
N GLY A 79 33.60 -41.20 -81.86
CA GLY A 79 33.14 -39.86 -81.49
C GLY A 79 31.65 -39.79 -81.18
N PHE A 80 30.81 -40.53 -81.93
CA PHE A 80 29.38 -40.62 -81.65
C PHE A 80 29.10 -41.30 -80.30
N SER A 81 29.79 -42.41 -79.99
CA SER A 81 29.68 -43.07 -78.68
C SER A 81 30.13 -42.17 -77.52
N ALA A 82 31.21 -41.40 -77.70
CA ALA A 82 31.65 -40.44 -76.69
C ALA A 82 30.62 -39.34 -76.43
N LEU A 83 30.05 -38.77 -77.50
CA LEU A 83 29.00 -37.75 -77.40
C LEU A 83 27.71 -38.30 -76.76
N GLN A 84 27.34 -39.55 -77.05
CA GLN A 84 26.21 -40.21 -76.40
C GLN A 84 26.43 -40.32 -74.89
N SER A 85 27.61 -40.77 -74.44
CA SER A 85 27.93 -40.83 -73.00
C SER A 85 28.03 -39.44 -72.34
N GLU A 86 28.41 -38.39 -73.07
CA GLU A 86 28.35 -37.02 -72.56
C GLU A 86 26.90 -36.55 -72.35
N ILE A 87 25.99 -36.85 -73.28
CA ILE A 87 24.55 -36.56 -73.15
C ILE A 87 23.96 -37.32 -71.96
N GLU A 88 24.22 -38.63 -71.84
CA GLU A 88 23.76 -39.46 -70.72
C GLU A 88 24.28 -38.94 -69.36
N ALA A 89 25.52 -38.45 -69.30
CA ALA A 89 26.08 -37.82 -68.11
C ALA A 89 25.42 -36.47 -67.79
N LYS A 90 25.10 -35.67 -68.81
CA LYS A 90 24.42 -34.36 -68.65
C LYS A 90 22.96 -34.51 -68.22
N ASP A 91 22.23 -35.49 -68.75
CA ASP A 91 20.88 -35.81 -68.28
C ASP A 91 20.88 -36.26 -66.82
N ALA A 92 21.86 -37.07 -66.41
CA ALA A 92 22.03 -37.47 -65.00
C ALA A 92 22.43 -36.29 -64.09
N GLU A 93 23.18 -35.31 -64.58
CA GLU A 93 23.49 -34.06 -63.87
C GLU A 93 22.25 -33.18 -63.71
N LEU A 94 21.45 -33.00 -64.77
CA LEU A 94 20.19 -32.25 -64.74
C LEU A 94 19.17 -32.88 -63.78
N GLN A 95 19.03 -34.21 -63.78
CA GLN A 95 18.14 -34.92 -62.83
C GLN A 95 18.55 -34.68 -61.37
N ARG A 96 19.85 -34.74 -61.06
CA ARG A 96 20.37 -34.43 -59.72
C ARG A 96 20.12 -32.98 -59.33
N LEU A 97 20.37 -32.03 -60.23
CA LEU A 97 20.16 -30.61 -59.98
C LEU A 97 18.68 -30.29 -59.73
N ASN A 98 17.77 -30.88 -60.51
CA ASN A 98 16.33 -30.71 -60.32
C ASN A 98 15.87 -31.31 -58.98
N ALA A 99 16.30 -32.53 -58.63
CA ALA A 99 15.98 -33.13 -57.33
C ALA A 99 16.53 -32.32 -56.14
N ALA A 100 17.72 -31.72 -56.27
CA ALA A 100 18.28 -30.82 -55.26
C ALA A 100 17.49 -29.51 -55.15
N LEU A 101 17.02 -28.95 -56.27
CA LEU A 101 16.17 -27.76 -56.31
C LEU A 101 14.81 -28.01 -55.65
N GLU A 102 14.17 -29.14 -55.97
CA GLU A 102 12.91 -29.56 -55.34
C GLU A 102 13.08 -29.81 -53.84
N ALA A 103 14.17 -30.49 -53.41
CA ALA A 103 14.45 -30.68 -51.99
C ALA A 103 14.68 -29.35 -51.25
N GLY A 104 15.43 -28.42 -51.86
CA GLY A 104 15.67 -27.08 -51.30
C GLY A 104 14.40 -26.23 -51.22
N ALA A 105 13.54 -26.27 -52.24
CA ALA A 105 12.26 -25.56 -52.24
C ALA A 105 11.30 -26.09 -51.17
N ASN A 106 11.14 -27.41 -51.07
CA ASN A 106 10.32 -28.05 -50.04
C ASN A 106 10.85 -27.77 -48.61
N GLY A 107 12.18 -27.75 -48.44
CA GLY A 107 12.82 -27.38 -47.18
C GLY A 107 12.52 -25.93 -46.77
N ALA A 108 12.72 -24.99 -47.70
CA ALA A 108 12.43 -23.57 -47.47
C ALA A 108 10.94 -23.31 -47.20
N GLU A 109 10.01 -24.02 -47.87
CA GLU A 109 8.57 -23.92 -47.57
C GLU A 109 8.26 -24.41 -46.14
N ALA A 110 8.88 -25.51 -45.71
CA ALA A 110 8.72 -26.02 -44.35
C ALA A 110 9.29 -25.08 -43.29
N GLU A 111 10.46 -24.48 -43.52
CA GLU A 111 11.07 -23.47 -42.63
C GLU A 111 10.23 -22.19 -42.54
N VAL A 112 9.76 -21.66 -43.67
CA VAL A 112 8.87 -20.48 -43.70
C VAL A 112 7.56 -20.77 -42.98
N LYS A 113 7.00 -21.98 -43.13
CA LYS A 113 5.79 -22.38 -42.40
C LYS A 113 6.03 -22.45 -40.90
N ALA A 114 7.11 -23.09 -40.45
CA ALA A 114 7.46 -23.15 -39.03
C ALA A 114 7.64 -21.75 -38.43
N ALA A 115 8.35 -20.86 -39.13
CA ALA A 115 8.53 -19.47 -38.70
C ALA A 115 7.21 -18.67 -38.64
N LEU A 116 6.23 -18.98 -39.49
CA LEU A 116 4.88 -18.38 -39.44
C LEU A 116 4.06 -18.91 -38.25
N ASP A 117 4.14 -20.22 -37.98
CA ASP A 117 3.47 -20.84 -36.83
C ASP A 117 4.06 -20.31 -35.50
N ASP A 118 5.38 -20.18 -35.40
CA ASP A 118 6.10 -19.57 -34.26
C ASP A 118 5.75 -18.08 -34.09
N LEU A 119 5.72 -17.31 -35.19
CA LEU A 119 5.33 -15.89 -35.16
C LEU A 119 3.88 -15.72 -34.66
N GLN A 120 2.97 -16.62 -35.07
CA GLN A 120 1.59 -16.61 -34.61
C GLN A 120 1.48 -17.02 -33.14
N ALA A 121 2.29 -17.97 -32.66
CA ALA A 121 2.38 -18.31 -31.24
C ALA A 121 2.89 -17.13 -30.39
N ALA A 122 3.97 -16.48 -30.83
CA ALA A 122 4.52 -15.28 -30.17
C ALA A 122 3.50 -14.12 -30.15
N ARG A 123 2.75 -13.93 -31.23
CA ARG A 123 1.67 -12.93 -31.30
C ARG A 123 0.53 -13.22 -30.31
N ASN A 124 0.14 -14.49 -30.16
CA ASN A 124 -0.86 -14.90 -29.17
C ASN A 124 -0.37 -14.63 -27.74
N ALA A 125 0.88 -15.00 -27.43
CA ALA A 125 1.49 -14.76 -26.12
C ALA A 125 1.61 -13.27 -25.79
N LEU A 126 2.00 -12.43 -26.76
CA LEU A 126 2.01 -10.97 -26.61
C LEU A 126 0.60 -10.41 -26.33
N THR A 127 -0.42 -10.93 -27.02
CA THR A 127 -1.82 -10.53 -26.82
C THR A 127 -2.31 -10.89 -25.41
N GLN A 128 -1.94 -12.07 -24.90
CA GLN A 128 -2.23 -12.47 -23.52
C GLN A 128 -1.51 -11.55 -22.51
N SER A 129 -0.21 -11.32 -22.68
CA SER A 129 0.58 -10.45 -21.79
C SER A 129 0.03 -9.01 -21.74
N GLN A 130 -0.49 -8.50 -22.86
CA GLN A 130 -1.19 -7.20 -22.90
C GLN A 130 -2.49 -7.20 -22.07
N GLN A 131 -3.26 -8.29 -22.07
CA GLN A 131 -4.47 -8.43 -21.25
C GLN A 131 -4.13 -8.55 -19.76
N GLU A 132 -3.09 -9.30 -19.42
CA GLU A 132 -2.57 -9.42 -18.05
C GLU A 132 -2.08 -8.07 -17.51
N LEU A 133 -1.32 -7.31 -18.31
CA LEU A 133 -0.86 -5.96 -17.96
C LEU A 133 -2.02 -4.98 -17.72
N GLU A 134 -3.05 -4.99 -18.57
CA GLU A 134 -4.20 -4.09 -18.38
C GLU A 134 -5.06 -4.51 -17.17
N SER A 135 -5.11 -5.80 -16.84
CA SER A 135 -5.73 -6.29 -15.58
C SER A 135 -4.96 -5.81 -14.35
N VAL A 136 -3.64 -6.00 -14.31
CA VAL A 136 -2.77 -5.54 -13.21
C VAL A 136 -2.83 -4.01 -13.07
N ARG A 137 -2.92 -3.28 -14.19
CA ARG A 137 -3.12 -1.82 -14.18
C ARG A 137 -4.48 -1.43 -13.57
N GLY A 138 -5.55 -2.16 -13.90
CA GLY A 138 -6.87 -1.96 -13.31
C GLY A 138 -6.95 -2.31 -11.81
N GLU A 139 -6.12 -3.25 -11.34
CA GLU A 139 -5.95 -3.54 -9.92
C GLU A 139 -5.13 -2.47 -9.19
N LEU A 140 -4.06 -1.97 -9.81
CA LEU A 140 -3.24 -0.88 -9.27
C LEU A 140 -4.06 0.40 -9.08
N VAL A 141 -4.92 0.77 -10.04
CA VAL A 141 -5.83 1.93 -9.92
C VAL A 141 -6.73 1.80 -8.69
N LYS A 142 -7.39 0.64 -8.51
CA LYS A 142 -8.21 0.37 -7.31
C LYS A 142 -7.39 0.45 -6.03
N SER A 143 -6.15 -0.05 -6.04
CA SER A 143 -5.26 0.02 -4.88
C SER A 143 -4.85 1.47 -4.56
N THR A 144 -4.70 2.35 -5.55
CA THR A 144 -4.46 3.78 -5.31
C THR A 144 -5.71 4.49 -4.81
N GLU A 145 -6.90 4.20 -5.35
CA GLU A 145 -8.17 4.73 -4.85
C GLU A 145 -8.41 4.36 -3.38
N ILE A 146 -8.14 3.10 -3.00
CA ILE A 146 -8.22 2.62 -1.62
C ILE A 146 -7.19 3.33 -0.72
N ALA A 147 -5.97 3.56 -1.21
CA ALA A 147 -4.93 4.26 -0.44
C ALA A 147 -5.28 5.75 -0.21
N ASP A 148 -5.85 6.43 -1.20
CA ASP A 148 -6.32 7.80 -1.09
C ASP A 148 -7.50 7.91 -0.11
N VAL A 149 -8.48 7.00 -0.18
CA VAL A 149 -9.60 6.93 0.78
C VAL A 149 -9.09 6.69 2.19
N ALA A 150 -8.21 5.72 2.41
CA ALA A 150 -7.61 5.45 3.72
C ALA A 150 -6.76 6.64 4.24
N GLY A 151 -6.15 7.41 3.34
CA GLY A 151 -5.48 8.68 3.66
C GLY A 151 -6.45 9.75 4.17
N VAL A 152 -7.60 9.91 3.50
CA VAL A 152 -8.68 10.81 3.92
C VAL A 152 -9.28 10.37 5.24
N GLU A 153 -9.66 9.09 5.40
CA GLU A 153 -10.20 8.53 6.65
C GLU A 153 -9.25 8.75 7.83
N LYS A 154 -7.96 8.48 7.64
CA LYS A 154 -6.92 8.75 8.64
C LYS A 154 -6.84 10.23 9.01
N SER A 155 -7.03 11.13 8.06
CA SER A 155 -7.05 12.58 8.33
C SER A 155 -8.28 13.02 9.12
N VAL A 156 -9.46 12.44 8.84
CA VAL A 156 -10.72 12.67 9.57
C VAL A 156 -10.60 12.15 11.00
N MET A 157 -10.18 10.89 11.17
CA MET A 157 -9.94 10.27 12.48
C MET A 157 -8.92 11.06 13.33
N ALA A 158 -7.87 11.59 12.71
CA ALA A 158 -6.89 12.46 13.38
C ALA A 158 -7.44 13.86 13.73
N GLY A 159 -8.48 14.32 13.03
CA GLY A 159 -9.25 15.51 13.37
C GLY A 159 -10.20 15.25 14.54
N GLU A 160 -11.03 14.21 14.46
CA GLU A 160 -11.97 13.80 15.53
C GLU A 160 -11.25 13.52 16.85
N LEU A 161 -10.11 12.82 16.81
CA LEU A 161 -9.25 12.60 17.98
C LEU A 161 -8.67 13.90 18.56
N ARG A 162 -8.50 14.95 17.75
CA ARG A 162 -8.10 16.29 18.20
C ARG A 162 -9.23 16.94 18.97
N THR A 163 -10.42 17.00 18.38
CA THR A 163 -11.64 17.54 19.00
C THR A 163 -11.97 16.84 20.32
N ALA A 164 -11.87 15.50 20.36
CA ALA A 164 -12.09 14.71 21.56
C ALA A 164 -11.04 14.97 22.66
N ARG A 165 -9.78 15.27 22.29
CA ARG A 165 -8.73 15.68 23.24
C ARG A 165 -8.95 17.09 23.77
N GLU A 166 -9.43 18.00 22.93
CA GLU A 166 -9.80 19.38 23.32
C GLU A 166 -10.99 19.35 24.30
N GLN A 167 -12.05 18.60 24.00
CA GLN A 167 -13.19 18.35 24.90
C GLN A 167 -12.77 17.69 26.22
N LEU A 168 -11.83 16.73 26.20
CA LEU A 168 -11.26 16.15 27.43
C LEU A 168 -10.43 17.16 28.22
N GLY A 169 -9.82 18.15 27.57
CA GLY A 169 -9.16 19.28 28.21
C GLY A 169 -10.15 20.18 28.93
N GLU A 170 -11.22 20.60 28.24
CA GLU A 170 -12.31 21.40 28.82
C GLU A 170 -12.98 20.69 30.01
N LEU A 171 -13.26 19.39 29.88
CA LEU A 171 -13.83 18.59 30.97
C LEU A 171 -12.89 18.48 32.17
N ARG A 172 -11.58 18.33 31.95
CA ARG A 172 -10.58 18.33 33.04
C ARG A 172 -10.49 19.69 33.74
N GLN A 173 -10.50 20.79 33.00
CA GLN A 173 -10.54 22.14 33.58
C GLN A 173 -11.81 22.30 34.43
N ARG A 174 -12.97 21.92 33.90
CA ARG A 174 -14.26 22.05 34.57
C ARG A 174 -14.42 21.13 35.78
N ILE A 175 -13.74 19.98 35.79
CA ILE A 175 -13.59 19.15 37.00
C ILE A 175 -12.76 19.90 38.05
N GLY A 176 -11.62 20.50 37.68
CA GLY A 176 -10.81 21.30 38.62
C GLY A 176 -11.55 22.53 39.17
N GLU A 177 -12.39 23.18 38.35
CA GLU A 177 -13.29 24.25 38.79
C GLU A 177 -14.33 23.75 39.81
N LEU A 178 -14.92 22.56 39.57
CA LEU A 178 -15.85 21.92 40.51
C LEU A 178 -15.16 21.44 41.79
N GLU A 179 -13.94 20.90 41.72
CA GLU A 179 -13.13 20.52 42.88
C GLU A 179 -12.80 21.75 43.76
N GLY A 180 -12.45 22.88 43.15
CA GLY A 180 -12.26 24.15 43.85
C GLY A 180 -13.54 24.67 44.51
N LEU A 181 -14.70 24.53 43.84
CA LEU A 181 -16.00 24.87 44.42
C LEU A 181 -16.40 23.93 45.57
N VAL A 182 -16.06 22.64 45.50
CA VAL A 182 -16.27 21.68 46.59
C VAL A 182 -15.40 22.02 47.79
N GLN A 183 -14.10 22.30 47.59
CA GLN A 183 -13.20 22.73 48.67
C GLN A 183 -13.66 24.04 49.31
N GLY A 184 -14.15 25.00 48.51
CA GLY A 184 -14.79 26.22 49.02
C GLY A 184 -16.06 25.95 49.82
N GLY A 185 -16.90 25.00 49.37
CA GLY A 185 -18.09 24.55 50.10
C GLY A 185 -17.77 23.83 51.42
N GLU A 186 -16.70 23.03 51.46
CA GLU A 186 -16.20 22.41 52.69
C GLU A 186 -15.66 23.45 53.67
N ALA A 187 -14.92 24.46 53.19
CA ALA A 187 -14.47 25.58 54.02
C ALA A 187 -15.65 26.37 54.61
N ILE A 188 -16.64 26.75 53.79
CA ILE A 188 -17.87 27.41 54.25
C ILE A 188 -18.62 26.54 55.25
N LYS A 189 -18.61 25.21 55.11
CA LYS A 189 -19.25 24.28 56.05
C LYS A 189 -18.49 24.20 57.39
N MET A 190 -17.17 24.33 57.40
CA MET A 190 -16.39 24.46 58.64
C MET A 190 -16.63 25.81 59.32
N GLU A 191 -16.72 26.90 58.56
CA GLU A 191 -17.10 28.22 59.08
C GLU A 191 -18.51 28.20 59.68
N LEU A 192 -19.48 27.59 58.98
CA LEU A 192 -20.85 27.43 59.46
C LEU A 192 -20.88 26.65 60.78
N ALA A 193 -20.20 25.50 60.87
CA ALA A 193 -20.11 24.72 62.11
C ALA A 193 -19.43 25.50 63.25
N SER A 194 -18.49 26.39 62.95
CA SER A 194 -17.88 27.29 63.94
C SER A 194 -18.88 28.35 64.42
N VAL A 195 -19.70 28.92 63.53
CA VAL A 195 -20.76 29.88 63.86
C VAL A 195 -21.90 29.21 64.63
N GLU A 196 -22.28 27.97 64.29
CA GLU A 196 -23.25 27.17 65.04
C GLU A 196 -22.78 26.90 66.47
N ALA A 197 -21.51 26.51 66.65
CA ALA A 197 -20.92 26.34 67.99
C ALA A 197 -20.84 27.65 68.79
N GLN A 198 -20.57 28.78 68.13
CA GLN A 198 -20.61 30.11 68.76
C GLN A 198 -22.03 30.51 69.16
N LEU A 199 -23.04 30.13 68.37
CA LEU A 199 -24.46 30.39 68.66
C LEU A 199 -24.98 29.50 69.80
N GLU A 200 -24.53 28.25 69.89
CA GLU A 200 -24.84 27.34 71.01
C GLU A 200 -24.20 27.81 72.33
N ALA A 201 -22.96 28.31 72.26
CA ALA A 201 -22.32 29.00 73.39
C ALA A 201 -23.10 30.27 73.80
N ALA A 202 -23.47 31.14 72.85
CA ALA A 202 -24.21 32.36 73.14
C ALA A 202 -25.63 32.08 73.71
N THR A 203 -26.30 31.01 73.27
CA THR A 203 -27.63 30.62 73.79
C THR A 203 -27.57 30.00 75.17
N THR A 204 -26.53 29.21 75.49
CA THR A 204 -26.30 28.71 76.86
C THR A 204 -25.88 29.83 77.82
N GLU A 205 -25.09 30.81 77.37
CA GLU A 205 -24.76 32.03 78.13
C GLU A 205 -26.00 32.91 78.37
N ARG A 206 -26.90 33.03 77.38
CA ARG A 206 -28.20 33.69 77.54
C ARG A 206 -29.12 32.97 78.53
N ALA A 207 -29.18 31.64 78.49
CA ALA A 207 -29.98 30.85 79.44
C ALA A 207 -29.49 31.00 80.89
N ASN A 208 -28.17 31.00 81.12
CA ASN A 208 -27.58 31.33 82.42
C ASN A 208 -27.97 32.74 82.89
N SER A 209 -27.99 33.72 81.98
CA SER A 209 -28.37 35.11 82.27
C SER A 209 -29.87 35.24 82.62
N GLU A 210 -30.74 34.54 81.90
CA GLU A 210 -32.18 34.45 82.20
C GLU A 210 -32.43 33.78 83.57
N GLN A 211 -31.69 32.73 83.92
CA GLN A 211 -31.79 32.07 85.23
C GLN A 211 -31.31 32.98 86.38
N GLN A 212 -30.25 33.77 86.17
CA GLN A 212 -29.80 34.77 87.15
C GLN A 212 -30.84 35.90 87.34
N LEU A 213 -31.52 36.31 86.26
CA LEU A 213 -32.57 37.32 86.32
C LEU A 213 -33.79 36.83 87.14
N ALA A 214 -34.20 35.57 86.96
CA ALA A 214 -35.28 34.96 87.74
C ALA A 214 -34.95 34.90 89.25
N ALA A 215 -33.71 34.52 89.61
CA ALA A 215 -33.27 34.52 91.01
C ALA A 215 -33.24 35.94 91.63
N ALA A 216 -32.92 36.97 90.85
CA ALA A 216 -33.00 38.36 91.30
C ALA A 216 -34.45 38.85 91.49
N GLN A 217 -35.40 38.37 90.68
CA GLN A 217 -36.82 38.66 90.85
C GLN A 217 -37.40 38.00 92.11
N GLU A 218 -37.03 36.76 92.41
CA GLU A 218 -37.43 36.07 93.66
C GLU A 218 -36.92 36.82 94.91
N GLN A 219 -35.68 37.32 94.89
CA GLN A 219 -35.16 38.17 95.96
C GLN A 219 -35.92 39.49 96.10
N HIS A 220 -36.43 40.06 95.01
CA HIS A 220 -37.25 41.28 95.04
C HIS A 220 -38.60 41.05 95.73
N GLU A 221 -39.29 39.94 95.44
CA GLU A 221 -40.53 39.57 96.15
C GLU A 221 -40.33 39.38 97.66
N ILE A 222 -39.19 38.80 98.07
CA ILE A 222 -38.87 38.58 99.48
C ILE A 222 -38.67 39.91 100.21
N LEU A 223 -37.93 40.86 99.60
CA LEU A 223 -37.77 42.21 100.13
C LEU A 223 -39.10 42.99 100.17
N GLN A 224 -39.94 42.84 99.15
CA GLN A 224 -41.26 43.48 99.10
C GLN A 224 -42.18 43.01 100.25
N ARG A 225 -42.24 41.69 100.51
CA ARG A 225 -42.96 41.13 101.68
C ARG A 225 -42.42 41.65 103.02
N GLN A 226 -41.11 41.92 103.13
CA GLN A 226 -40.52 42.51 104.34
C GLN A 226 -40.96 43.97 104.53
N CYS A 227 -41.06 44.77 103.45
CA CYS A 227 -41.59 46.12 103.51
C CYS A 227 -43.08 46.15 103.93
N GLU A 228 -43.90 45.23 103.41
CA GLU A 228 -45.33 45.13 103.78
C GLU A 228 -45.52 44.84 105.28
N ASN A 229 -44.76 43.90 105.84
CA ASN A 229 -44.80 43.57 107.27
C ASN A 229 -44.37 44.76 108.16
N MET A 230 -43.37 45.52 107.72
CA MET A 230 -42.89 46.71 108.45
C MET A 230 -43.91 47.86 108.43
N LYS A 231 -44.79 47.88 107.43
CA LYS A 231 -45.93 48.80 107.29
C LYS A 231 -47.03 48.52 108.32
N GLN A 232 -47.45 47.26 108.44
CA GLN A 232 -48.52 46.85 109.37
C GLN A 232 -48.13 47.08 110.84
N ALA A 233 -46.84 46.95 111.18
CA ALA A 233 -46.32 47.27 112.51
C ALA A 233 -46.47 48.77 112.88
N LEU A 234 -46.53 49.67 111.89
CA LEU A 234 -46.63 51.12 112.10
C LEU A 234 -48.07 51.56 112.42
N GLU A 235 -49.06 50.99 111.74
CA GLU A 235 -50.49 51.33 111.93
C GLU A 235 -50.98 50.98 113.36
N VAL A 236 -50.52 49.83 113.89
CA VAL A 236 -50.82 49.40 115.27
C VAL A 236 -50.23 50.35 116.33
N ALA A 237 -49.10 51.01 116.03
CA ALA A 237 -48.52 52.02 116.91
C ALA A 237 -49.31 53.34 116.86
N GLN A 238 -49.78 53.75 115.68
CA GLN A 238 -50.52 55.01 115.48
C GLN A 238 -51.87 55.03 116.20
N ALA A 239 -52.59 53.90 116.21
CA ALA A 239 -53.86 53.76 116.96
C ALA A 239 -53.71 54.03 118.47
N ARG A 240 -52.51 53.89 119.02
CA ARG A 240 -52.22 54.01 120.46
C ARG A 240 -51.81 55.42 120.91
N VAL A 241 -51.56 56.33 119.96
CA VAL A 241 -51.20 57.74 120.24
C VAL A 241 -52.45 58.61 120.38
N ALA A 242 -53.49 58.35 119.59
CA ALA A 242 -54.74 59.11 119.59
C ALA A 242 -55.47 59.16 120.95
N THR A 243 -55.22 58.20 121.86
CA THR A 243 -55.87 58.12 123.17
C THR A 243 -55.14 58.86 124.30
N MET A 244 -53.93 59.39 124.06
CA MET A 244 -53.10 60.05 125.11
C MET A 244 -52.82 61.53 124.84
N GLN A 245 -53.56 62.16 123.93
CA GLN A 245 -53.46 63.61 123.64
C GLN A 245 -54.79 64.35 123.79
N GLY A 246 -55.71 63.82 124.62
CA GLY A 246 -56.93 64.50 125.09
C GLY A 246 -56.90 64.90 126.58
N GLN A 247 -55.83 64.55 127.28
CA GLN A 247 -55.48 64.88 128.67
C GLN A 247 -53.93 64.91 128.70
N LEU A 248 -53.24 65.91 129.23
CA LEU A 248 -53.69 67.10 129.97
C LEU A 248 -52.59 68.19 129.88
N ASP A 249 -52.84 69.29 129.17
CA ASP A 249 -52.03 70.52 129.31
C ASP A 249 -52.72 71.41 130.35
N ASP A 250 -52.13 71.49 131.54
CA ASP A 250 -52.76 72.01 132.75
C ASP A 250 -52.11 73.34 133.21
N VAL A 251 -52.96 74.33 133.52
CA VAL A 251 -52.73 75.46 134.45
C VAL A 251 -51.47 76.35 134.27
N GLU A 252 -51.69 77.65 134.01
CA GLU A 252 -50.96 78.70 134.75
C GLU A 252 -51.81 79.97 135.08
N MET A 253 -52.29 80.02 136.34
CA MET A 253 -52.23 81.17 137.26
C MET A 253 -52.68 82.60 136.82
N ARG A 254 -53.68 83.19 137.54
CA ARG A 254 -53.48 84.09 138.73
C ARG A 254 -54.47 85.29 138.87
N ALA A 255 -55.36 85.19 139.87
CA ALA A 255 -56.09 86.28 140.58
C ALA A 255 -57.08 87.18 139.76
N PRO A 256 -58.08 87.83 140.39
CA PRO A 256 -58.47 87.89 141.82
C PRO A 256 -59.89 87.32 142.10
N ALA A 257 -60.49 87.40 143.30
CA ALA A 257 -60.04 87.15 144.69
C ALA A 257 -61.22 87.28 145.69
N SER A 258 -61.05 86.77 146.91
CA SER A 258 -61.82 87.13 148.14
C SER A 258 -63.30 86.72 148.25
N GLU A 259 -63.57 85.41 148.29
CA GLU A 259 -64.11 84.86 149.55
C GLU A 259 -63.04 83.95 150.19
N MET A 260 -62.83 84.13 151.49
CA MET A 260 -61.79 83.52 152.32
C MET A 260 -62.26 83.58 153.77
N ASP A 261 -61.69 82.74 154.63
CA ASP A 261 -62.04 82.54 156.05
C ASP A 261 -63.27 81.67 156.38
N GLU A 262 -64.09 81.17 155.44
CA GLU A 262 -65.17 80.20 155.78
C GLU A 262 -65.50 79.12 154.71
N LEU A 263 -64.64 78.49 153.89
CA LEU A 263 -63.19 78.38 153.64
C LEU A 263 -62.17 78.31 154.79
N ARG A 264 -62.60 78.49 156.03
CA ARG A 264 -61.85 78.13 157.25
C ARG A 264 -62.74 77.52 158.32
N VAL A 265 -63.90 77.08 157.85
CA VAL A 265 -64.64 75.92 158.33
C VAL A 265 -64.65 74.81 157.26
N LYS A 266 -64.09 74.97 156.04
CA LYS A 266 -63.98 73.96 154.94
C LYS A 266 -63.14 72.70 155.24
N VAL A 267 -63.45 71.93 156.29
CA VAL A 267 -62.38 71.38 157.14
C VAL A 267 -62.27 72.30 158.36
N GLY A 268 -63.22 72.42 159.31
CA GLY A 268 -64.05 71.40 159.99
C GLY A 268 -65.50 70.99 159.56
N THR A 269 -66.36 71.83 158.97
CA THR A 269 -67.82 71.57 158.83
C THR A 269 -68.48 72.08 157.52
N MET A 270 -69.04 73.29 157.51
CA MET A 270 -69.90 73.92 156.49
C MET A 270 -69.10 74.44 155.26
N THR A 271 -69.52 74.37 153.98
CA THR A 271 -70.84 74.31 153.31
C THR A 271 -71.46 75.70 153.16
N GLU A 272 -71.98 76.05 151.97
CA GLU A 272 -72.62 77.35 151.68
C GLU A 272 -71.61 78.52 151.76
N GLN A 273 -70.99 79.04 150.69
CA GLN A 273 -71.29 79.11 149.24
C GLN A 273 -69.94 78.98 148.44
N LEU A 274 -69.85 79.08 147.10
CA LEU A 274 -70.81 79.43 146.05
C LEU A 274 -70.54 78.52 144.82
N ALA A 275 -71.59 77.89 144.30
CA ALA A 275 -71.54 77.13 143.06
C ALA A 275 -72.66 77.58 142.14
N GLU A 276 -72.36 78.46 141.17
CA GLU A 276 -73.11 78.63 139.91
C GLU A 276 -72.39 79.60 138.94
N MET A 277 -72.55 79.34 137.62
CA MET A 277 -72.43 80.27 136.47
C MET A 277 -71.03 80.82 136.00
N GLU A 278 -70.71 80.98 134.68
CA GLU A 278 -71.26 80.33 133.44
C GLU A 278 -70.50 80.63 132.09
N THR A 279 -70.89 79.89 131.00
CA THR A 279 -71.05 80.23 129.52
C THR A 279 -70.13 79.71 128.31
N LEU A 280 -70.69 78.80 127.40
CA LEU A 280 -70.46 78.36 125.92
C LEU A 280 -69.89 76.90 125.53
N ARG A 281 -69.88 76.19 124.32
CA ARG A 281 -70.69 75.87 123.03
C ARG A 281 -70.09 74.72 122.04
N ALA A 282 -70.83 74.02 121.10
CA ALA A 282 -70.39 73.06 119.96
C ALA A 282 -71.49 72.81 118.79
N GLN A 283 -71.62 71.90 117.73
CA GLN A 283 -71.10 70.60 117.04
C GLN A 283 -71.31 70.60 115.42
N VAL A 284 -71.43 69.61 114.44
CA VAL A 284 -71.54 68.08 114.18
C VAL A 284 -71.10 67.51 112.71
N ALA A 285 -71.76 66.54 111.95
CA ALA A 285 -71.17 65.55 110.92
C ALA A 285 -71.96 65.01 109.60
N GLU A 286 -71.74 63.74 109.06
CA GLU A 286 -72.42 62.84 107.99
C GLU A 286 -72.01 62.81 106.42
N VAL A 287 -72.21 61.84 105.41
CA VAL A 287 -72.48 60.32 105.14
C VAL A 287 -72.50 59.83 103.57
N ASP A 288 -72.53 58.49 103.19
CA ASP A 288 -72.91 57.71 101.87
C ASP A 288 -71.98 57.51 100.56
N ASP A 289 -72.05 56.62 99.49
CA ASP A 289 -72.72 55.31 98.96
C ASP A 289 -72.02 54.57 97.67
N LEU A 290 -72.60 53.60 96.84
CA LEU A 290 -71.96 52.56 95.89
C LEU A 290 -72.79 51.95 94.64
N ARG A 291 -72.25 51.11 93.64
CA ARG A 291 -72.84 49.90 92.81
C ARG A 291 -72.45 49.53 91.26
N ILE A 292 -72.54 48.21 90.77
CA ILE A 292 -72.90 47.56 89.40
C ILE A 292 -71.89 47.02 88.23
N GLN A 293 -72.15 45.85 87.49
CA GLN A 293 -71.32 45.13 86.37
C GLN A 293 -71.99 44.01 85.39
N VAL A 294 -71.52 43.62 84.13
CA VAL A 294 -71.88 42.40 83.21
C VAL A 294 -71.13 42.17 81.78
N ALA A 295 -71.10 40.97 81.03
CA ALA A 295 -70.91 40.70 79.50
C ALA A 295 -70.38 39.27 78.90
N GLU A 296 -70.71 38.79 77.62
CA GLU A 296 -70.53 37.36 77.03
C GLU A 296 -70.38 37.05 75.42
N LEU A 297 -70.05 35.77 74.92
CA LEU A 297 -70.19 34.98 73.55
C LEU A 297 -69.16 35.08 72.28
N GLU A 298 -69.01 34.32 71.10
CA GLU A 298 -69.15 32.94 70.35
C GLU A 298 -68.53 32.97 68.82
N ASP A 299 -68.31 32.06 67.76
CA ASP A 299 -68.29 30.60 67.25
C ASP A 299 -67.41 30.27 65.87
N THR A 300 -67.70 29.33 64.87
CA THR A 300 -66.73 28.57 63.91
C THR A 300 -67.15 28.02 62.44
N ARG A 301 -66.24 27.38 61.56
CA ARG A 301 -66.40 26.17 60.56
C ARG A 301 -65.94 26.11 58.99
N ALA A 302 -65.20 25.04 58.47
CA ALA A 302 -65.18 24.25 57.11
C ALA A 302 -64.11 24.24 55.85
N GLN A 303 -63.45 23.05 55.51
CA GLN A 303 -63.06 22.31 54.18
C GLN A 303 -61.91 22.70 53.09
N VAL A 304 -61.57 21.98 51.94
CA VAL A 304 -60.79 20.66 51.59
C VAL A 304 -60.44 20.32 50.03
N THR A 305 -59.52 19.35 49.63
CA THR A 305 -59.30 18.43 48.35
C THR A 305 -58.11 18.47 47.24
N GLU A 306 -57.58 17.28 46.76
CA GLU A 306 -56.87 16.77 45.47
C GLU A 306 -55.28 16.58 45.16
N LEU A 307 -54.81 15.80 44.11
CA LEU A 307 -53.50 14.98 43.99
C LEU A 307 -52.67 14.69 42.62
N GLU A 308 -51.39 14.15 42.72
CA GLU A 308 -50.52 13.17 41.90
C GLU A 308 -49.54 13.40 40.62
N ARG A 309 -48.24 12.89 40.60
CA ARG A 309 -47.36 12.29 39.44
C ARG A 309 -45.76 12.09 39.58
N LEU A 310 -45.03 11.34 38.67
CA LEU A 310 -43.54 10.89 38.61
C LEU A 310 -42.97 10.44 37.16
N LEU A 311 -41.72 9.97 36.75
CA LEU A 311 -40.20 10.06 37.01
C LEU A 311 -39.28 9.12 36.04
N VAL A 312 -37.92 9.30 35.78
CA VAL A 312 -36.74 8.27 35.63
C VAL A 312 -35.51 8.41 34.59
N GLU A 313 -34.24 7.96 34.98
CA GLU A 313 -32.94 7.53 34.25
C GLU A 313 -31.80 8.52 33.73
N ALA A 314 -30.47 8.26 33.36
CA ALA A 314 -29.41 7.16 33.29
C ALA A 314 -27.86 7.64 33.13
N GLN A 315 -26.79 6.78 32.98
CA GLN A 315 -25.27 7.04 32.78
C GLN A 315 -24.47 5.87 32.05
N ALA A 316 -23.12 5.66 31.74
CA ALA A 316 -21.67 6.15 31.86
C ALA A 316 -20.75 5.56 30.68
N GLY A 317 -19.39 5.42 30.45
CA GLY A 317 -17.93 5.56 30.96
C GLY A 317 -16.91 4.84 29.92
N ALA A 318 -15.57 4.54 29.91
CA ALA A 318 -14.15 4.87 30.43
C ALA A 318 -13.07 3.82 29.80
N GLN A 319 -11.70 3.77 29.60
CA GLN A 319 -10.33 4.48 29.55
C GLN A 319 -9.32 3.72 28.53
N THR A 320 -7.94 3.57 28.43
CA THR A 320 -6.59 3.74 29.15
C THR A 320 -5.29 3.61 28.19
N THR A 321 -3.97 3.44 28.62
CA THR A 321 -2.68 3.46 27.77
C THR A 321 -1.45 2.56 28.23
N ASP A 322 -0.58 1.98 27.34
CA ASP A 322 0.68 1.22 27.72
C ASP A 322 1.90 1.05 26.71
N GLU A 323 1.99 1.76 25.56
CA GLU A 323 2.76 1.23 24.38
C GLU A 323 4.29 1.53 24.21
N VAL A 324 4.89 2.46 24.96
CA VAL A 324 6.10 3.19 24.50
C VAL A 324 7.39 2.36 24.37
N ASN A 325 7.58 1.29 25.17
CA ASN A 325 8.87 0.58 25.23
C ASN A 325 9.18 -0.34 24.02
N SER A 326 8.18 -0.68 23.21
CA SER A 326 8.32 -1.65 22.10
C SER A 326 9.24 -1.17 20.97
N LEU A 327 9.28 0.14 20.72
CA LEU A 327 9.87 0.69 19.49
C LEU A 327 11.40 0.77 19.48
N ARG A 328 12.08 0.63 20.64
CA ARG A 328 13.53 0.90 20.72
C ARG A 328 14.41 -0.27 20.26
N ALA A 329 13.97 -1.52 20.44
CA ALA A 329 14.73 -2.71 20.06
C ALA A 329 14.78 -2.93 18.53
N ARG A 330 13.80 -2.39 17.80
CA ARG A 330 13.52 -2.70 16.39
C ARG A 330 14.38 -1.90 15.39
N VAL A 331 15.32 -1.10 15.88
CA VAL A 331 16.24 -0.27 15.06
C VAL A 331 17.58 -0.97 14.85
N GLU A 332 18.17 -1.56 15.90
CA GLU A 332 19.47 -2.23 15.82
C GLU A 332 19.50 -3.49 14.93
N GLU A 333 18.33 -4.05 14.62
CA GLU A 333 18.21 -5.22 13.75
C GLU A 333 18.39 -4.86 12.26
N LEU A 334 18.07 -3.62 11.87
CA LEU A 334 18.10 -3.17 10.47
C LEU A 334 19.51 -2.86 9.97
N ASP A 335 20.39 -2.26 10.78
CA ASP A 335 21.77 -1.96 10.36
C ASP A 335 22.57 -3.24 10.05
N ARG A 336 22.36 -4.32 10.82
CA ARG A 336 23.02 -5.63 10.62
C ARG A 336 22.63 -6.33 9.32
N LEU A 337 21.52 -5.93 8.69
CA LEU A 337 21.09 -6.47 7.39
C LEU A 337 21.69 -5.69 6.20
N ARG A 338 22.03 -4.41 6.37
CA ARG A 338 22.67 -3.61 5.31
C ARG A 338 24.09 -4.09 5.01
N GLU A 339 24.87 -4.33 6.07
CA GLU A 339 26.30 -4.66 5.98
C GLU A 339 26.58 -5.94 5.18
N ARG A 340 25.72 -6.96 5.28
CA ARG A 340 25.84 -8.22 4.51
C ARG A 340 25.61 -8.03 3.01
N ALA A 341 24.69 -7.14 2.61
CA ALA A 341 24.35 -6.94 1.21
C ALA A 341 25.48 -6.25 0.41
N GLU A 342 26.27 -5.40 1.08
CA GLU A 342 27.45 -4.75 0.48
C GLU A 342 28.60 -5.74 0.24
N GLU A 343 28.67 -6.83 1.03
CA GLU A 343 29.74 -7.84 0.94
C GLU A 343 29.48 -8.87 -0.19
N GLU A 344 28.24 -9.34 -0.38
CA GLU A 344 27.87 -10.19 -1.53
C GLU A 344 28.09 -9.49 -2.89
N LEU A 345 27.85 -8.19 -2.96
CA LEU A 345 28.07 -7.39 -4.18
C LEU A 345 29.56 -7.24 -4.51
N ARG A 346 30.45 -7.27 -3.52
CA ARG A 346 31.90 -7.20 -3.75
C ARG A 346 32.43 -8.47 -4.43
N GLY A 347 32.00 -9.65 -3.98
CA GLY A 347 32.43 -10.94 -4.54
C GLY A 347 32.10 -11.07 -6.03
N ARG A 348 30.87 -10.73 -6.44
CA ARG A 348 30.44 -10.82 -7.85
C ARG A 348 31.24 -9.93 -8.81
N VAL A 349 31.87 -8.86 -8.31
CA VAL A 349 32.75 -7.98 -9.11
C VAL A 349 34.16 -8.57 -9.29
N GLU A 350 34.57 -9.52 -8.44
CA GLU A 350 35.82 -10.26 -8.59
C GLU A 350 35.65 -11.48 -9.52
N ASP A 351 34.53 -12.21 -9.40
CA ASP A 351 34.15 -13.27 -10.35
C ASP A 351 34.11 -12.78 -11.81
N MET A 352 33.57 -11.57 -12.03
CA MET A 352 33.46 -10.97 -13.37
C MET A 352 34.82 -10.69 -14.02
N LYS A 353 35.83 -10.31 -13.22
CA LYS A 353 37.22 -10.10 -13.72
C LYS A 353 37.90 -11.41 -14.09
N HIS A 354 37.58 -12.51 -13.41
CA HIS A 354 38.08 -13.83 -13.77
C HIS A 354 37.52 -14.31 -15.11
N LEU A 355 36.29 -13.92 -15.47
CA LEU A 355 35.70 -14.20 -16.78
C LEU A 355 36.35 -13.36 -17.91
N GLU A 356 36.61 -12.06 -17.68
CA GLU A 356 37.34 -11.22 -18.65
C GLU A 356 38.76 -11.77 -18.94
N ALA A 357 39.47 -12.23 -17.90
CA ALA A 357 40.78 -12.85 -18.06
C ALA A 357 40.73 -14.18 -18.84
N HIS A 358 39.62 -14.92 -18.78
CA HIS A 358 39.46 -16.17 -19.51
C HIS A 358 39.10 -15.94 -20.99
N ALA A 359 38.35 -14.87 -21.31
CA ALA A 359 38.04 -14.48 -22.68
C ALA A 359 39.31 -14.12 -23.48
N GLY A 360 40.21 -13.32 -22.90
CA GLY A 360 41.49 -12.98 -23.55
C GLY A 360 42.40 -14.17 -23.85
N ALA A 361 42.29 -15.26 -23.07
CA ALA A 361 43.03 -16.50 -23.34
C ALA A 361 42.52 -17.23 -24.59
N LEU A 362 41.21 -17.18 -24.89
CA LEU A 362 40.65 -17.75 -26.12
C LEU A 362 41.04 -16.94 -27.36
N GLU A 363 41.11 -15.60 -27.25
CA GLU A 363 41.54 -14.75 -28.38
C GLU A 363 42.99 -15.03 -28.79
N GLU A 364 43.88 -15.34 -27.84
CA GLU A 364 45.27 -15.71 -28.14
C GLU A 364 45.37 -17.13 -28.76
N GLU A 365 44.53 -18.10 -28.36
CA GLU A 365 44.47 -19.42 -29.03
C GLU A 365 43.97 -19.33 -30.48
N VAL A 366 42.94 -18.52 -30.76
CA VAL A 366 42.46 -18.27 -32.13
C VAL A 366 43.58 -17.71 -33.01
N ARG A 367 44.37 -16.77 -32.48
CA ARG A 367 45.52 -16.18 -33.17
C ARG A 367 46.62 -17.21 -33.51
N VAL A 368 46.83 -18.22 -32.66
CA VAL A 368 47.74 -19.34 -32.93
C VAL A 368 47.20 -20.25 -34.03
N VAL A 369 45.88 -20.49 -34.08
CA VAL A 369 45.24 -21.25 -35.17
C VAL A 369 45.36 -20.53 -36.51
N GLU A 370 45.19 -19.22 -36.56
CA GLU A 370 45.42 -18.42 -37.78
C GLU A 370 46.89 -18.48 -38.25
N SER A 371 47.85 -18.45 -37.32
CA SER A 371 49.27 -18.61 -37.64
C SER A 371 49.59 -19.96 -38.30
N LEU A 372 48.97 -21.05 -37.82
CA LEU A 372 49.17 -22.39 -38.38
C LEU A 372 48.52 -22.57 -39.76
N GLN A 373 47.44 -21.85 -40.06
CA GLN A 373 46.83 -21.89 -41.39
C GLN A 373 47.74 -21.24 -42.46
N GLU A 374 48.47 -20.17 -42.14
CA GLU A 374 49.38 -19.55 -43.09
C GLU A 374 50.69 -20.36 -43.26
N GLU A 375 51.18 -21.08 -42.24
CA GLU A 375 52.27 -22.07 -42.43
C GLU A 375 51.87 -23.22 -43.39
N ILE A 376 50.64 -23.74 -43.26
CA ILE A 376 50.10 -24.74 -44.20
C ILE A 376 50.04 -24.19 -45.63
N ARG A 377 49.69 -22.90 -45.79
CA ARG A 377 49.66 -22.22 -47.08
C ARG A 377 51.04 -22.10 -47.73
N VAL A 378 52.08 -21.80 -46.95
CA VAL A 378 53.48 -21.74 -47.41
C VAL A 378 53.98 -23.13 -47.83
N LEU A 379 53.63 -24.18 -47.09
CA LEU A 379 53.97 -25.56 -47.43
C LEU A 379 53.29 -26.03 -48.73
N GLN A 380 52.10 -25.54 -49.05
CA GLN A 380 51.43 -25.83 -50.33
C GLN A 380 52.04 -25.10 -51.54
N GLN A 381 52.84 -24.04 -51.32
CA GLN A 381 53.56 -23.32 -52.39
C GLN A 381 54.98 -23.85 -52.67
N THR A 382 55.48 -24.80 -51.87
CA THR A 382 56.83 -25.36 -51.99
C THR A 382 56.85 -26.82 -52.51
N SER A 383 55.76 -27.23 -53.18
CA SER A 383 55.61 -28.58 -53.79
C SER A 383 55.28 -28.54 -55.30
N MET A 384 55.75 -27.51 -56.00
CA MET A 384 55.99 -27.49 -57.46
C MET A 384 57.46 -27.10 -57.72
#